data_AF-A0A1F8YAP3-F1
#
_entry.id   AF-A0A1F8YAP3-F1
#
_cell.length_a   1.000
_cell.length_b   1.000
_cell.length_c   1.000
_cell.angle_alpha   90.00
_cell.angle_beta   90.00
_cell.angle_gamma   90.00
#
_symmetry.space_group_name_H-M   'P 1'
#
loop_
_entity.id
_entity.type
_entity.pdbx_description
1 polymer ?
#
loop_
_entity_poly.entity_id
_entity_poly.type
_entity_poly.pdbx_seq_one_letter_code
_entity_poly.pdbx_strand_id
1 'polypeptide(L)'
;MFFNLFITLTILLSLLLYSNAPAAIGKDKADDIKKEKIYKESGHGSKEKGARKFQDLPAGSCTQCHTLRGATGPREDYSKGLFFFNDNRFCYNCHRNMTTGYPAREMERGASGFFNKGRWPGANVYDNSTHGKHKGVVYSSKDYNHGDCKNCHNPHGTANNAMLHSPYDKNNLTLCFDCHSERSAPAGMRLSSTFIEAYYTLSLTDASAPGHRITKSAKQKNDFTNSKLSLGDKLPCYDCHNPHGSIGGSGRPNASLISDQRYEWDDLKDTRNEPHQSRKFCLACHVESDGSPFSRQIEGILMNRIPILTGAVDEHSSKGKTGCHDCHGRDYSTSESLNVHNIGYGKK
;
A
#
# COMPACT_ATOMS: atom_id res chain seq x y z
N MET A 1 -6.06 -67.95 -45.00
CA MET A 1 -5.06 -67.85 -43.90
C MET A 1 -4.22 -66.57 -44.08
N PHE A 2 -4.87 -65.38 -44.20
CA PHE A 2 -4.20 -64.11 -44.57
C PHE A 2 -4.84 -62.87 -43.88
N PHE A 3 -5.49 -63.03 -42.73
CA PHE A 3 -6.19 -61.92 -42.06
C PHE A 3 -5.67 -61.58 -40.65
N ASN A 4 -4.66 -62.28 -40.14
CA ASN A 4 -4.17 -62.11 -38.76
C ASN A 4 -2.77 -61.46 -38.62
N LEU A 5 -2.17 -60.97 -39.71
CA LEU A 5 -0.82 -60.35 -39.65
C LEU A 5 -0.83 -58.81 -39.71
N PHE A 6 -1.98 -58.19 -40.01
CA PHE A 6 -2.07 -56.73 -40.12
C PHE A 6 -2.48 -56.00 -38.83
N ILE A 7 -2.96 -56.70 -37.80
CA ILE A 7 -3.39 -56.07 -36.53
C ILE A 7 -2.23 -55.97 -35.53
N THR A 8 -1.24 -56.86 -35.60
CA THR A 8 -0.09 -56.87 -34.68
C THR A 8 0.99 -55.84 -35.02
N LEU A 9 1.11 -55.41 -36.29
CA LEU A 9 2.13 -54.44 -36.71
C LEU A 9 1.72 -52.98 -36.40
N THR A 10 0.42 -52.67 -36.39
CA THR A 10 -0.09 -51.32 -36.07
C THR A 10 -0.04 -51.01 -34.58
N ILE A 11 -0.11 -52.03 -33.72
CA ILE A 11 -0.03 -51.87 -32.26
C ILE A 11 1.43 -51.66 -31.80
N LEU A 12 2.42 -52.31 -32.42
CA LEU A 12 3.84 -52.10 -32.07
C LEU A 12 4.39 -50.74 -32.51
N LEU A 13 3.94 -50.18 -33.63
CA LEU A 13 4.39 -48.86 -34.10
C LEU A 13 3.78 -47.70 -33.27
N SER A 14 2.63 -47.94 -32.64
CA SER A 14 1.97 -46.99 -31.73
C SER A 14 2.66 -46.90 -30.36
N LEU A 15 3.33 -47.98 -29.92
CA LEU A 15 4.04 -48.05 -28.64
C LEU A 15 5.48 -47.50 -28.71
N LEU A 16 6.10 -47.47 -29.89
CA LEU A 16 7.46 -46.92 -30.09
C LEU A 16 7.49 -45.41 -30.37
N LEU A 17 6.35 -44.80 -30.71
CA LEU A 17 6.23 -43.34 -30.86
C LEU A 17 5.79 -42.64 -29.57
N TYR A 18 5.51 -43.38 -28.49
CA TYR A 18 5.12 -42.85 -27.17
C TYR A 18 6.25 -42.81 -26.14
N SER A 19 7.45 -43.31 -26.48
CA SER A 19 8.57 -43.43 -25.52
C SER A 19 9.58 -42.28 -25.56
N ASN A 20 9.40 -41.28 -26.44
CA ASN A 20 10.31 -40.12 -26.56
C ASN A 20 9.60 -38.76 -26.54
N ALA A 21 8.38 -38.67 -26.00
CA ALA A 21 7.84 -37.36 -25.64
C ALA A 21 8.61 -36.87 -24.39
N PRO A 22 9.25 -35.67 -24.41
CA PRO A 22 9.82 -35.11 -23.22
C PRO A 22 8.73 -35.09 -22.14
N ALA A 23 9.01 -35.72 -21.00
CA ALA A 23 8.07 -35.83 -19.91
C ALA A 23 7.41 -34.47 -19.69
N ALA A 24 6.10 -34.40 -19.90
CA ALA A 24 5.33 -33.20 -19.62
C ALA A 24 5.66 -32.80 -18.18
N ILE A 25 6.38 -31.70 -18.02
CA ILE A 25 6.63 -31.10 -16.72
C ILE A 25 5.23 -30.78 -16.20
N GLY A 26 4.73 -31.62 -15.29
CA GLY A 26 3.38 -31.47 -14.74
C GLY A 26 3.18 -30.02 -14.30
N LYS A 27 1.98 -29.46 -14.56
CA LYS A 27 1.65 -28.05 -14.26
C LYS A 27 2.16 -27.60 -12.89
N ASP A 28 2.12 -28.48 -11.89
CA ASP A 28 2.59 -28.24 -10.53
C ASP A 28 4.10 -27.92 -10.45
N LYS A 29 4.94 -28.62 -11.24
CA LYS A 29 6.39 -28.35 -11.30
C LYS A 29 6.69 -27.05 -12.04
N ALA A 30 5.95 -26.75 -13.10
CA ALA A 30 6.12 -25.50 -13.85
C ALA A 30 5.74 -24.27 -13.00
N ASP A 31 4.65 -24.39 -12.22
CA ASP A 31 4.22 -23.35 -11.28
C ASP A 31 5.18 -23.18 -10.11
N ASP A 32 5.74 -24.27 -9.57
CA ASP A 32 6.73 -24.19 -8.49
C ASP A 32 8.06 -23.56 -8.97
N ILE A 33 8.52 -23.88 -10.19
CA ILE A 33 9.69 -23.21 -10.81
C ILE A 33 9.45 -21.72 -11.00
N LYS A 34 8.25 -21.34 -11.46
CA LYS A 34 7.87 -19.93 -11.65
C LYS A 34 7.85 -19.18 -10.32
N LYS A 35 7.29 -19.77 -9.25
CA LYS A 35 7.28 -19.18 -7.90
C LYS A 35 8.68 -19.05 -7.34
N GLU A 36 9.52 -20.06 -7.51
CA GLU A 36 10.91 -20.02 -7.03
C GLU A 36 11.70 -18.90 -7.72
N LYS A 37 11.53 -18.71 -9.03
CA LYS A 37 12.16 -17.62 -9.77
C LYS A 37 11.73 -16.25 -9.21
N ILE A 38 10.43 -16.02 -9.10
CA ILE A 38 9.87 -14.77 -8.59
C ILE A 38 10.34 -14.51 -7.14
N TYR A 39 10.37 -15.55 -6.31
CA TYR A 39 10.85 -15.44 -4.94
C TYR A 39 12.30 -14.98 -4.88
N LYS A 40 13.20 -15.60 -5.65
CA LYS A 40 14.63 -15.26 -5.69
C LYS A 40 14.90 -13.83 -6.17
N GLU A 41 14.03 -13.28 -7.01
CA GLU A 41 14.09 -11.90 -7.48
C GLU A 41 13.51 -10.90 -6.46
N SER A 42 12.73 -11.39 -5.48
CA SER A 42 12.16 -10.57 -4.42
C SER A 42 13.17 -10.23 -3.33
N GLY A 43 12.84 -9.19 -2.55
CA GLY A 43 13.65 -8.80 -1.39
C GLY A 43 13.87 -9.93 -0.38
N HIS A 44 12.90 -10.83 -0.17
CA HIS A 44 13.06 -11.95 0.76
C HIS A 44 13.85 -13.13 0.20
N GLY A 45 13.91 -13.34 -1.12
CA GLY A 45 14.67 -14.45 -1.70
C GLY A 45 16.12 -14.12 -2.08
N SER A 46 16.57 -12.88 -1.87
CA SER A 46 17.96 -12.47 -2.10
C SER A 46 18.95 -13.24 -1.21
N LYS A 47 20.09 -13.63 -1.78
CA LYS A 47 21.17 -14.28 -1.03
C LYS A 47 21.91 -13.32 -0.10
N GLU A 48 21.97 -12.03 -0.42
CA GLU A 48 22.68 -11.04 0.40
C GLU A 48 21.78 -10.39 1.46
N LYS A 49 20.52 -10.11 1.11
CA LYS A 49 19.58 -9.30 1.92
C LYS A 49 18.24 -9.99 2.20
N GLY A 50 18.12 -11.27 1.82
CA GLY A 50 16.90 -12.05 1.98
C GLY A 50 16.50 -12.32 3.43
N ALA A 51 15.36 -12.97 3.58
CA ALA A 51 14.87 -13.40 4.87
C ALA A 51 15.93 -14.29 5.56
N ARG A 52 16.23 -14.00 6.83
CA ARG A 52 17.21 -14.73 7.60
C ARG A 52 16.77 -14.84 9.06
N LYS A 53 16.03 -15.90 9.36
CA LYS A 53 15.63 -16.25 10.73
C LYS A 53 16.71 -17.10 11.40
N PHE A 54 17.22 -18.08 10.67
CA PHE A 54 18.23 -19.02 11.14
C PHE A 54 19.60 -18.63 10.59
N GLN A 55 20.57 -18.42 11.46
CA GLN A 55 21.90 -17.92 11.08
C GLN A 55 22.74 -18.95 10.32
N ASP A 56 22.48 -20.24 10.59
CA ASP A 56 23.09 -21.43 9.99
C ASP A 56 22.51 -21.79 8.62
N LEU A 57 21.38 -21.19 8.23
CA LEU A 57 20.80 -21.36 6.90
C LEU A 57 21.15 -20.17 5.98
N PRO A 58 21.29 -20.39 4.67
CA PRO A 58 21.51 -19.32 3.71
C PRO A 58 20.35 -18.30 3.74
N ALA A 59 20.67 -17.01 3.69
CA ALA A 59 19.65 -15.98 3.58
C ALA A 59 18.84 -16.16 2.29
N GLY A 60 17.54 -15.90 2.37
CA GLY A 60 16.61 -16.05 1.25
C GLY A 60 16.41 -17.49 0.75
N SER A 61 16.83 -18.51 1.51
CA SER A 61 16.44 -19.89 1.21
C SER A 61 14.99 -20.15 1.63
N CYS A 62 14.32 -21.07 0.92
CA CYS A 62 12.97 -21.51 1.29
C CYS A 62 12.92 -22.08 2.72
N THR A 63 14.04 -22.65 3.19
CA THR A 63 14.17 -23.22 4.54
C THR A 63 14.22 -22.18 5.67
N GLN A 64 14.30 -20.89 5.33
CA GLN A 64 14.08 -19.81 6.30
C GLN A 64 12.61 -19.72 6.74
N CYS A 65 11.70 -20.30 5.97
CA CYS A 65 10.25 -20.27 6.16
C CYS A 65 9.65 -21.68 6.32
N HIS A 66 10.16 -22.62 5.54
CA HIS A 66 9.68 -24.00 5.51
C HIS A 66 10.58 -24.93 6.30
N THR A 67 9.98 -25.89 6.99
CA THR A 67 10.69 -26.99 7.62
C THR A 67 10.95 -28.08 6.57
N LEU A 68 12.12 -28.73 6.61
CA LEU A 68 12.43 -29.91 5.78
C LEU A 68 11.65 -31.18 6.20
N ARG A 69 10.83 -31.06 7.24
CA ARG A 69 9.88 -32.05 7.73
C ARG A 69 8.62 -31.26 8.06
N GLY A 70 7.45 -31.59 7.52
CA GLY A 70 6.20 -31.16 8.16
C GLY A 70 6.25 -31.47 9.66
N ALA A 71 5.49 -30.74 10.48
CA ALA A 71 5.62 -30.70 11.95
C ALA A 71 5.68 -32.06 12.70
N THR A 72 5.46 -33.19 12.04
CA THR A 72 5.50 -34.54 12.61
C THR A 72 6.05 -35.67 11.69
N GLY A 73 6.73 -35.41 10.56
CA GLY A 73 7.07 -36.47 9.56
C GLY A 73 8.55 -36.92 9.43
N PRO A 74 8.84 -38.18 9.03
CA PRO A 74 10.18 -38.64 8.66
C PRO A 74 10.69 -38.00 7.35
N ARG A 75 12.02 -38.01 7.18
CA ARG A 75 12.86 -37.17 6.29
C ARG A 75 12.64 -37.31 4.77
N GLU A 76 11.68 -38.10 4.32
CA GLU A 76 11.42 -38.41 2.90
C GLU A 76 10.08 -37.88 2.39
N ASP A 77 9.29 -37.25 3.27
CA ASP A 77 8.08 -36.54 2.88
C ASP A 77 8.39 -35.04 2.77
N TYR A 78 8.45 -34.51 1.54
CA TYR A 78 8.54 -33.08 1.23
C TYR A 78 7.24 -32.33 1.58
N SER A 79 6.58 -32.70 2.68
CA SER A 79 5.46 -31.92 3.20
C SER A 79 6.01 -30.53 3.54
N LYS A 80 5.56 -29.56 2.74
CA LYS A 80 5.87 -28.12 2.72
C LYS A 80 5.49 -27.42 4.04
N GLY A 81 5.88 -27.99 5.18
CA GLY A 81 5.56 -27.50 6.50
C GLY A 81 6.12 -26.11 6.71
N LEU A 82 5.36 -25.26 7.38
CA LEU A 82 5.87 -24.02 7.94
C LEU A 82 6.37 -24.32 9.35
N PHE A 83 7.43 -23.63 9.79
CA PHE A 83 7.86 -23.75 11.19
C PHE A 83 6.85 -23.15 12.18
N PHE A 84 5.78 -22.50 11.68
CA PHE A 84 4.75 -21.84 12.48
C PHE A 84 3.39 -21.79 11.76
N PHE A 85 2.36 -21.30 12.45
CA PHE A 85 1.00 -21.15 11.90
C PHE A 85 0.97 -20.23 10.68
N ASN A 86 0.20 -20.58 9.64
CA ASN A 86 0.05 -19.82 8.41
C ASN A 86 -0.88 -18.59 8.58
N ASP A 87 -0.53 -17.67 9.46
CA ASP A 87 -1.22 -16.41 9.71
C ASP A 87 -0.22 -15.29 10.10
N ASN A 88 -0.70 -14.13 10.55
CA ASN A 88 0.13 -13.00 10.97
C ASN A 88 1.24 -13.37 11.96
N ARG A 89 1.00 -14.36 12.83
CA ARG A 89 1.97 -14.79 13.82
C ARG A 89 3.22 -15.39 13.15
N PHE A 90 3.10 -15.93 11.92
CA PHE A 90 4.25 -16.29 11.09
C PHE A 90 5.12 -15.06 10.81
N CYS A 91 4.54 -14.02 10.22
CA CYS A 91 5.24 -12.80 9.83
C CYS A 91 5.90 -12.12 11.04
N TYR A 92 5.22 -12.13 12.19
CA TYR A 92 5.73 -11.54 13.43
C TYR A 92 6.92 -12.26 14.04
N ASN A 93 7.31 -13.45 13.55
CA ASN A 93 8.59 -14.04 13.96
C ASN A 93 9.80 -13.17 13.55
N CYS A 94 9.66 -12.38 12.48
CA CYS A 94 10.68 -11.44 12.02
C CYS A 94 10.21 -9.98 12.12
N HIS A 95 8.93 -9.72 11.83
CA HIS A 95 8.34 -8.38 11.78
C HIS A 95 7.59 -7.99 13.05
N ARG A 96 7.99 -8.53 14.22
CA ARG A 96 7.34 -8.18 15.50
C ARG A 96 7.48 -6.70 15.83
N ASN A 97 8.71 -6.21 15.72
CA ASN A 97 9.09 -4.89 16.18
C ASN A 97 8.92 -3.88 15.06
N MET A 98 8.76 -2.64 15.48
CA MET A 98 8.81 -1.47 14.62
C MET A 98 10.10 -1.46 13.79
N THR A 99 10.02 -1.05 12.52
CA THR A 99 11.23 -0.90 11.69
C THR A 99 12.13 0.20 12.22
N THR A 100 13.45 0.02 12.13
CA THR A 100 14.42 1.07 12.44
C THR A 100 14.10 2.37 11.69
N GLY A 101 14.16 3.50 12.40
CA GLY A 101 13.87 4.82 11.83
C GLY A 101 12.38 5.11 11.67
N TYR A 102 11.48 4.37 12.30
CA TYR A 102 10.07 4.73 12.32
C TYR A 102 9.77 5.90 13.28
N PRO A 103 8.89 6.84 12.90
CA PRO A 103 8.36 7.01 11.56
C PRO A 103 9.40 7.68 10.66
N ALA A 104 9.48 7.22 9.41
CA ALA A 104 10.36 7.88 8.44
C ALA A 104 9.92 9.33 8.18
N ARG A 105 10.88 10.20 7.89
CA ARG A 105 10.75 11.64 7.64
C ARG A 105 11.06 11.96 6.18
N GLU A 106 10.69 13.17 5.73
CA GLU A 106 10.88 13.61 4.34
C GLU A 106 12.33 13.42 3.83
N MET A 107 13.33 13.57 4.70
CA MET A 107 14.75 13.34 4.38
C MET A 107 15.12 11.87 4.09
N GLU A 108 14.26 10.92 4.47
CA GLU A 108 14.45 9.47 4.27
C GLU A 108 13.71 8.95 3.03
N ARG A 109 13.11 9.87 2.24
CA ARG A 109 12.40 9.56 1.01
C ARG A 109 13.36 9.10 -0.08
N GLY A 110 12.98 8.04 -0.78
CA GLY A 110 13.73 7.51 -1.92
C GLY A 110 13.58 8.37 -3.18
N ALA A 111 14.33 8.00 -4.23
CA ALA A 111 14.25 8.66 -5.53
C ALA A 111 12.85 8.57 -6.17
N SER A 112 12.08 7.53 -5.86
CA SER A 112 10.71 7.33 -6.35
C SER A 112 9.65 8.18 -5.66
N GLY A 113 10.02 8.93 -4.62
CA GLY A 113 9.06 9.57 -3.72
C GLY A 113 8.59 8.64 -2.60
N PHE A 114 8.78 7.32 -2.68
CA PHE A 114 8.37 6.43 -1.58
C PHE A 114 9.39 6.41 -0.43
N PHE A 115 8.92 6.20 0.81
CA PHE A 115 9.80 6.01 1.97
C PHE A 115 10.37 4.58 2.00
N ASN A 116 11.68 4.45 1.83
CA ASN A 116 12.31 3.14 1.71
C ASN A 116 12.43 2.36 3.03
N LYS A 117 12.22 3.02 4.17
CA LYS A 117 12.34 2.47 5.54
C LYS A 117 11.33 3.15 6.47
N GLY A 118 11.24 2.70 7.73
CA GLY A 118 10.53 3.43 8.79
C GLY A 118 9.01 3.57 8.59
N ARG A 119 8.37 2.61 7.90
CA ARG A 119 6.91 2.63 7.62
C ARG A 119 6.11 1.62 8.44
N TRP A 120 6.78 0.64 9.06
CA TRP A 120 6.12 -0.40 9.86
C TRP A 120 6.15 -0.01 11.35
N PRO A 121 4.99 0.24 11.98
CA PRO A 121 4.90 0.63 13.39
C PRO A 121 5.10 -0.53 14.38
N GLY A 122 5.14 -1.78 13.91
CA GLY A 122 5.21 -2.96 14.75
C GLY A 122 3.87 -3.70 14.86
N ALA A 123 3.95 -4.98 15.23
CA ALA A 123 2.81 -5.89 15.28
C ALA A 123 1.73 -5.43 16.26
N ASN A 124 2.15 -4.94 17.45
CA ASN A 124 1.22 -4.47 18.48
C ASN A 124 0.31 -3.33 18.00
N VAL A 125 0.81 -2.50 17.08
CA VAL A 125 0.08 -1.35 16.54
C VAL A 125 -0.87 -1.83 15.45
N TYR A 126 -0.39 -2.69 14.56
CA TYR A 126 -1.22 -3.27 13.51
C TYR A 126 -2.39 -4.09 14.06
N ASP A 127 -2.15 -4.92 15.07
CA ASP A 127 -3.17 -5.78 15.68
C ASP A 127 -4.17 -5.01 16.56
N ASN A 128 -3.87 -3.76 16.89
CA ASN A 128 -4.79 -2.91 17.64
C ASN A 128 -5.78 -2.23 16.70
N SER A 129 -7.06 -2.60 16.76
CA SER A 129 -8.12 -2.05 15.91
C SER A 129 -8.39 -0.54 16.09
N THR A 130 -7.88 0.07 17.15
CA THR A 130 -7.92 1.53 17.32
C THR A 130 -6.82 2.23 16.51
N HIS A 131 -5.71 1.54 16.21
CA HIS A 131 -4.54 2.07 15.50
C HIS A 131 -4.50 1.60 14.04
N GLY A 132 -4.98 0.38 13.76
CA GLY A 132 -4.92 -0.31 12.48
C GLY A 132 -6.31 -0.74 11.98
N LYS A 133 -7.01 0.13 11.23
CA LYS A 133 -8.34 -0.20 10.69
C LYS A 133 -8.32 -1.35 9.67
N HIS A 134 -7.20 -1.61 9.02
CA HIS A 134 -7.04 -2.76 8.13
C HIS A 134 -6.95 -4.10 8.87
N LYS A 135 -6.87 -4.12 10.20
CA LYS A 135 -6.95 -5.37 10.98
C LYS A 135 -8.29 -6.08 10.82
N GLY A 136 -9.35 -5.35 10.46
CA GLY A 136 -10.69 -5.90 10.25
C GLY A 136 -10.98 -6.31 8.80
N VAL A 137 -10.07 -6.08 7.85
CA VAL A 137 -10.32 -6.27 6.42
C VAL A 137 -10.06 -7.72 6.01
N VAL A 138 -10.92 -8.25 5.13
CA VAL A 138 -10.73 -9.54 4.46
C VAL A 138 -10.76 -9.28 2.96
N TYR A 139 -9.79 -9.84 2.23
CA TYR A 139 -9.81 -9.80 0.77
C TYR A 139 -10.88 -10.78 0.28
N SER A 140 -11.92 -10.26 -0.38
CA SER A 140 -13.18 -10.98 -0.66
C SER A 140 -13.05 -12.26 -1.48
N SER A 141 -11.94 -12.45 -2.20
CA SER A 141 -11.67 -13.64 -3.02
C SER A 141 -10.64 -14.60 -2.42
N LYS A 142 -10.27 -14.42 -1.15
CA LYS A 142 -9.29 -15.26 -0.44
C LYS A 142 -9.83 -15.72 0.90
N ASP A 143 -9.54 -16.96 1.26
CA ASP A 143 -9.84 -17.52 2.58
C ASP A 143 -8.75 -17.13 3.59
N TYR A 144 -8.55 -15.83 3.76
CA TYR A 144 -7.61 -15.26 4.71
C TYR A 144 -8.35 -14.70 5.91
N ASN A 145 -7.70 -14.76 7.07
CA ASN A 145 -8.22 -14.17 8.28
C ASN A 145 -8.27 -12.62 8.16
N HIS A 146 -9.11 -12.01 8.99
CA HIS A 146 -9.21 -10.55 9.08
C HIS A 146 -7.85 -9.94 9.43
N GLY A 147 -7.40 -9.01 8.59
CA GLY A 147 -6.11 -8.34 8.74
C GLY A 147 -4.92 -9.27 8.55
N ASP A 148 -5.08 -10.42 7.88
CA ASP A 148 -3.93 -11.24 7.53
C ASP A 148 -2.97 -10.44 6.62
N CYS A 149 -1.67 -10.47 6.91
CA CYS A 149 -0.64 -9.82 6.09
C CYS A 149 -0.73 -10.25 4.62
N LYS A 150 -1.20 -11.48 4.37
CA LYS A 150 -1.39 -12.06 3.04
C LYS A 150 -2.48 -11.38 2.21
N ASN A 151 -3.34 -10.57 2.84
CA ASN A 151 -4.28 -9.72 2.12
C ASN A 151 -3.59 -8.63 1.28
N CYS A 152 -2.31 -8.32 1.56
CA CYS A 152 -1.55 -7.33 0.79
C CYS A 152 -0.19 -7.88 0.32
N HIS A 153 0.45 -8.75 1.10
CA HIS A 153 1.78 -9.30 0.82
C HIS A 153 1.71 -10.75 0.34
N ASN A 154 2.59 -11.12 -0.59
CA ASN A 154 2.76 -12.50 -1.02
C ASN A 154 4.11 -13.03 -0.50
N PRO A 155 4.14 -13.93 0.51
CA PRO A 155 5.38 -14.43 1.11
C PRO A 155 6.29 -15.21 0.13
N HIS A 156 5.74 -15.68 -0.99
CA HIS A 156 6.52 -16.31 -2.07
C HIS A 156 7.08 -15.30 -3.08
N GLY A 157 6.97 -14.01 -2.80
CA GLY A 157 7.55 -12.94 -3.62
C GLY A 157 6.65 -12.48 -4.76
N THR A 158 6.90 -11.26 -5.21
CA THR A 158 6.35 -10.65 -6.44
C THR A 158 7.40 -9.72 -7.05
N ALA A 159 7.13 -9.23 -8.25
CA ALA A 159 7.92 -8.14 -8.85
C ALA A 159 7.68 -6.77 -8.18
N ASN A 160 6.71 -6.67 -7.25
CA ASN A 160 6.39 -5.42 -6.59
C ASN A 160 7.23 -5.24 -5.32
N ASN A 161 7.48 -3.98 -4.96
CA ASN A 161 8.17 -3.62 -3.72
C ASN A 161 7.47 -4.22 -2.50
N ALA A 162 8.26 -4.59 -1.48
CA ALA A 162 7.76 -5.22 -0.25
C ALA A 162 6.86 -6.46 -0.49
N MET A 163 7.03 -7.13 -1.63
CA MET A 163 6.30 -8.34 -2.02
C MET A 163 4.79 -8.16 -2.06
N LEU A 164 4.34 -6.95 -2.42
CA LEU A 164 2.92 -6.66 -2.55
C LEU A 164 2.32 -7.47 -3.71
N HIS A 165 1.11 -7.99 -3.56
CA HIS A 165 0.50 -8.82 -4.62
C HIS A 165 0.15 -8.00 -5.88
N SER A 166 -0.09 -6.70 -5.72
CA SER A 166 -0.39 -5.75 -6.78
C SER A 166 0.55 -4.53 -6.67
N PRO A 167 0.74 -3.75 -7.75
CA PRO A 167 1.56 -2.55 -7.73
C PRO A 167 1.09 -1.52 -6.69
N TYR A 168 2.06 -0.82 -6.12
CA TYR A 168 1.87 0.28 -5.17
C TYR A 168 2.99 1.29 -5.31
N ASP A 169 2.76 2.28 -6.16
CA ASP A 169 3.62 3.43 -6.36
C ASP A 169 2.79 4.66 -6.78
N LYS A 170 3.44 5.78 -7.09
CA LYS A 170 2.75 7.02 -7.44
C LYS A 170 1.90 6.94 -8.72
N ASN A 171 2.23 6.02 -9.64
CA ASN A 171 1.57 5.85 -10.94
C ASN A 171 0.53 4.73 -10.90
N ASN A 172 0.72 3.73 -10.05
CA ASN A 172 -0.16 2.57 -9.95
C ASN A 172 -0.46 2.21 -8.49
N LEU A 173 -1.72 2.41 -8.10
CA LEU A 173 -2.24 2.15 -6.76
C LEU A 173 -3.26 0.99 -6.75
N THR A 174 -3.19 0.07 -7.73
CA THR A 174 -4.10 -1.08 -7.84
C THR A 174 -4.22 -1.86 -6.53
N LEU A 175 -3.12 -2.02 -5.78
CA LEU A 175 -3.18 -2.66 -4.45
C LEU A 175 -4.26 -2.09 -3.54
N CYS A 176 -4.46 -0.78 -3.56
CA CYS A 176 -5.47 -0.11 -2.74
C CYS A 176 -6.85 -0.24 -3.39
N PHE A 177 -6.96 0.04 -4.69
CA PHE A 177 -8.24 0.08 -5.41
C PHE A 177 -8.92 -1.28 -5.58
N ASP A 178 -8.16 -2.37 -5.46
CA ASP A 178 -8.71 -3.74 -5.36
C ASP A 178 -9.72 -3.88 -4.20
N CYS A 179 -9.66 -3.01 -3.19
CA CYS A 179 -10.65 -2.93 -2.10
C CYS A 179 -11.25 -1.53 -1.93
N HIS A 180 -10.58 -0.47 -2.38
CA HIS A 180 -11.02 0.91 -2.21
C HIS A 180 -11.70 1.47 -3.46
N SER A 181 -12.63 0.68 -3.98
CA SER A 181 -13.42 0.98 -5.18
C SER A 181 -14.89 0.66 -4.94
N GLU A 182 -15.76 1.30 -5.69
CA GLU A 182 -17.20 1.04 -5.65
C GLU A 182 -17.52 -0.44 -5.96
N ARG A 183 -16.76 -1.06 -6.86
CA ARG A 183 -16.98 -2.44 -7.31
C ARG A 183 -16.45 -3.51 -6.38
N SER A 184 -15.42 -3.21 -5.59
CA SER A 184 -14.69 -4.23 -4.83
C SER A 184 -14.59 -3.93 -3.34
N ALA A 185 -15.25 -2.87 -2.87
CA ALA A 185 -15.32 -2.53 -1.46
C ALA A 185 -15.90 -3.66 -0.61
N PRO A 186 -15.18 -4.10 0.44
CA PRO A 186 -15.73 -4.98 1.47
C PRO A 186 -16.96 -4.36 2.15
N ALA A 187 -17.89 -5.21 2.55
CA ALA A 187 -19.06 -4.80 3.33
C ALA A 187 -18.66 -4.05 4.61
N GLY A 188 -19.36 -2.96 4.93
CA GLY A 188 -19.10 -2.15 6.12
C GLY A 188 -17.97 -1.13 5.98
N MET A 189 -17.32 -1.03 4.80
CA MET A 189 -16.38 0.06 4.53
C MET A 189 -17.10 1.42 4.50
N ARG A 190 -16.48 2.46 5.06
CA ARG A 190 -17.03 3.83 5.03
C ARG A 190 -17.08 4.32 3.58
N LEU A 191 -18.17 5.01 3.19
CA LEU A 191 -18.36 5.53 1.83
C LEU A 191 -17.17 6.37 1.31
N SER A 192 -16.57 7.19 2.17
CA SER A 192 -15.37 7.97 1.81
C SER A 192 -14.16 7.13 1.42
N SER A 193 -14.10 5.88 1.88
CA SER A 193 -13.06 4.91 1.54
C SER A 193 -13.48 4.01 0.38
N THR A 194 -14.77 3.76 0.21
CA THR A 194 -15.34 3.01 -0.92
C THR A 194 -15.15 3.74 -2.24
N PHE A 195 -15.45 5.04 -2.30
CA PHE A 195 -15.43 5.80 -3.56
C PHE A 195 -14.10 6.49 -3.87
N ILE A 196 -13.04 6.23 -3.07
CA ILE A 196 -11.79 6.98 -3.23
C ILE A 196 -11.10 6.75 -4.58
N GLU A 197 -11.22 5.55 -5.17
CA GLU A 197 -10.76 5.32 -6.54
C GLU A 197 -11.44 6.27 -7.52
N ALA A 198 -12.76 6.47 -7.42
CA ALA A 198 -13.49 7.35 -8.33
C ALA A 198 -12.90 8.76 -8.26
N TYR A 199 -12.78 9.35 -7.07
CA TYR A 199 -12.21 10.70 -6.91
C TYR A 199 -10.75 10.77 -7.36
N TYR A 200 -9.95 9.74 -7.04
CA TYR A 200 -8.53 9.73 -7.37
C TYR A 200 -8.30 9.54 -8.87
N THR A 201 -9.14 8.80 -9.58
CA THR A 201 -8.95 8.48 -11.01
C THR A 201 -9.65 9.45 -11.95
N LEU A 202 -10.44 10.40 -11.44
CA LEU A 202 -11.08 11.46 -12.24
C LEU A 202 -10.10 12.04 -13.26
N SER A 203 -10.54 12.06 -14.52
CA SER A 203 -9.86 12.76 -15.61
C SER A 203 -10.17 14.24 -15.49
N LEU A 204 -9.13 15.05 -15.33
CA LEU A 204 -9.29 16.45 -14.93
C LEU A 204 -8.66 17.36 -15.97
N THR A 205 -9.46 18.33 -16.41
CA THR A 205 -9.01 19.47 -17.21
C THR A 205 -8.27 20.47 -16.31
N ASP A 206 -7.47 21.36 -16.89
CA ASP A 206 -6.74 22.39 -16.13
C ASP A 206 -7.65 23.30 -15.29
N ALA A 207 -8.94 23.35 -15.62
CA ALA A 207 -9.90 24.18 -14.92
C ALA A 207 -10.60 23.48 -13.73
N SER A 208 -10.49 22.15 -13.57
CA SER A 208 -11.22 21.37 -12.54
C SER A 208 -10.48 21.19 -11.21
N ALA A 209 -9.33 21.87 -11.01
CA ALA A 209 -8.56 22.01 -9.76
C ALA A 209 -8.88 20.97 -8.66
N PRO A 210 -8.45 19.70 -8.81
CA PRO A 210 -8.62 18.73 -7.74
C PRO A 210 -7.75 19.11 -6.54
N GLY A 211 -8.21 18.80 -5.33
CA GLY A 211 -7.48 19.22 -4.13
C GLY A 211 -6.09 18.62 -3.96
N HIS A 212 -5.73 17.54 -4.68
CA HIS A 212 -4.46 16.84 -4.51
C HIS A 212 -3.75 16.45 -5.82
N ARG A 213 -4.03 17.13 -6.94
CA ARG A 213 -3.17 17.05 -8.14
C ARG A 213 -2.09 18.11 -8.06
N ILE A 214 -0.88 17.77 -8.46
CA ILE A 214 0.25 18.66 -8.48
C ILE A 214 0.08 19.66 -9.63
N THR A 215 -0.17 20.92 -9.26
CA THR A 215 -0.41 22.02 -10.21
C THR A 215 0.46 23.23 -9.86
N LYS A 216 0.67 24.12 -10.84
CA LYS A 216 1.27 25.43 -10.59
C LYS A 216 0.16 26.46 -10.44
N SER A 217 0.03 27.03 -9.24
CA SER A 217 -0.86 28.16 -8.99
C SER A 217 -0.09 29.46 -9.10
N ALA A 218 -0.63 30.43 -9.85
CA ALA A 218 -0.09 31.79 -9.84
C ALA A 218 -0.23 32.46 -8.45
N LYS A 219 -1.20 32.01 -7.65
CA LYS A 219 -1.51 32.52 -6.31
C LYS A 219 -0.70 31.83 -5.21
N GLN A 220 -0.35 30.56 -5.39
CA GLN A 220 0.47 29.77 -4.47
C GLN A 220 1.71 29.26 -5.20
N LYS A 221 2.79 30.06 -5.13
CA LYS A 221 4.05 29.81 -5.84
C LYS A 221 4.94 28.85 -5.04
N ASN A 222 4.59 27.56 -5.05
CA ASN A 222 5.43 26.50 -4.46
C ASN A 222 6.75 26.36 -5.22
N ASP A 223 7.80 25.88 -4.55
CA ASP A 223 9.08 25.56 -5.17
C ASP A 223 9.16 24.05 -5.45
N PHE A 224 9.42 23.74 -6.72
CA PHE A 224 9.45 22.39 -7.28
C PHE A 224 10.86 21.91 -7.63
N THR A 225 11.91 22.69 -7.32
CA THR A 225 13.31 22.40 -7.67
C THR A 225 13.72 20.96 -7.30
N ASN A 226 13.24 20.46 -6.16
CA ASN A 226 13.56 19.12 -5.65
C ASN A 226 12.39 18.13 -5.72
N SER A 227 11.31 18.46 -6.43
CA SER A 227 10.08 17.67 -6.49
C SER A 227 10.32 16.25 -7.02
N LYS A 228 9.70 15.26 -6.38
CA LYS A 228 9.60 13.86 -6.84
C LYS A 228 8.36 13.61 -7.69
N LEU A 229 7.44 14.58 -7.70
CA LEU A 229 6.23 14.58 -8.50
C LEU A 229 6.33 15.58 -9.65
N SER A 230 5.77 15.19 -10.79
CA SER A 230 5.62 16.05 -11.96
C SER A 230 4.32 16.83 -11.90
N LEU A 231 4.22 17.93 -12.67
CA LEU A 231 2.93 18.58 -12.86
C LEU A 231 1.95 17.61 -13.50
N GLY A 232 0.75 17.55 -12.94
CA GLY A 232 -0.27 16.60 -13.35
C GLY A 232 -0.30 15.31 -12.56
N ASP A 233 0.79 14.95 -11.87
CA ASP A 233 0.81 13.82 -10.91
C ASP A 233 -0.23 14.08 -9.80
N LYS A 234 -0.68 13.01 -9.15
CA LYS A 234 -1.58 13.07 -8.00
C LYS A 234 -0.79 12.72 -6.74
N LEU A 235 -1.13 13.34 -5.61
CA LEU A 235 -0.46 13.06 -4.34
C LEU A 235 -0.67 11.58 -3.98
N PRO A 236 0.39 10.78 -3.82
CA PRO A 236 0.26 9.36 -3.56
C PRO A 236 -0.43 9.05 -2.21
N CYS A 237 -1.18 7.95 -2.15
CA CYS A 237 -1.88 7.56 -0.91
C CYS A 237 -0.95 7.42 0.30
N TYR A 238 0.31 7.00 0.11
CA TYR A 238 1.26 6.80 1.20
C TYR A 238 1.70 8.09 1.92
N ASP A 239 1.46 9.26 1.35
CA ASP A 239 1.80 10.54 2.01
C ASP A 239 0.83 10.92 3.12
N CYS A 240 -0.40 10.41 3.04
CA CYS A 240 -1.44 10.65 4.03
C CYS A 240 -1.76 9.39 4.83
N HIS A 241 -1.58 8.21 4.22
CA HIS A 241 -2.07 6.95 4.74
C HIS A 241 -0.94 5.99 5.04
N ASN A 242 -0.97 5.39 6.23
CA ASN A 242 -0.17 4.23 6.54
C ASN A 242 -1.12 3.03 6.76
N PRO A 243 -1.19 2.08 5.81
CA PRO A 243 -2.12 0.95 5.91
C PRO A 243 -1.80 0.03 7.11
N HIS A 244 -0.63 0.18 7.73
CA HIS A 244 -0.23 -0.56 8.91
C HIS A 244 -0.68 0.08 10.23
N GLY A 245 -1.19 1.31 10.21
CA GLY A 245 -1.55 2.08 11.39
C GLY A 245 -0.49 3.08 11.85
N SER A 246 -0.75 3.65 13.02
CA SER A 246 -0.03 4.79 13.59
C SER A 246 0.13 4.60 15.09
N ILE A 247 1.32 4.94 15.62
CA ILE A 247 1.58 5.14 17.05
C ILE A 247 1.36 6.61 17.45
N GLY A 248 1.45 7.52 16.46
CA GLY A 248 1.45 8.96 16.65
C GLY A 248 2.78 9.50 17.15
N GLY A 249 3.18 10.68 16.69
CA GLY A 249 4.45 11.30 17.09
C GLY A 249 4.63 11.51 18.60
N SER A 250 3.53 11.60 19.35
CA SER A 250 3.50 11.74 20.82
C SER A 250 3.07 10.46 21.56
N GLY A 251 3.02 9.31 20.86
CA GLY A 251 2.43 8.07 21.38
C GLY A 251 0.90 8.06 21.41
N ARG A 252 0.26 9.07 20.78
CA ARG A 252 -1.19 9.16 20.60
C ARG A 252 -1.57 8.79 19.17
N PRO A 253 -2.13 7.60 18.94
CA PRO A 253 -2.38 7.07 17.59
C PRO A 253 -3.51 7.81 16.87
N ASN A 254 -3.49 7.70 15.54
CA ASN A 254 -4.53 8.28 14.69
C ASN A 254 -5.72 7.33 14.47
N ALA A 255 -6.92 7.89 14.39
CA ALA A 255 -8.15 7.12 14.25
C ALA A 255 -8.41 6.56 12.84
N SER A 256 -7.71 7.07 11.81
CA SER A 256 -8.02 6.81 10.39
C SER A 256 -6.83 6.35 9.57
N LEU A 257 -5.90 5.57 10.16
CA LEU A 257 -4.69 5.09 9.49
C LEU A 257 -3.86 6.24 8.87
N ILE A 258 -3.92 7.41 9.50
CA ILE A 258 -3.16 8.58 9.05
C ILE A 258 -1.69 8.33 9.37
N SER A 259 -0.84 8.63 8.40
CA SER A 259 0.60 8.42 8.44
C SER A 259 1.25 9.13 9.64
N ASP A 260 2.27 8.51 10.23
CA ASP A 260 3.10 9.15 11.27
C ASP A 260 4.30 9.91 10.67
N GLN A 261 4.45 9.89 9.35
CA GLN A 261 5.60 10.49 8.66
C GLN A 261 5.58 12.02 8.76
N ARG A 262 4.41 12.63 8.97
CA ARG A 262 4.28 14.07 9.16
C ARG A 262 4.33 14.48 10.62
N TYR A 263 4.98 15.61 10.85
CA TYR A 263 4.96 16.28 12.14
C TYR A 263 3.53 16.76 12.44
N GLU A 264 3.12 16.75 13.71
CA GLU A 264 1.78 17.16 14.17
C GLU A 264 0.61 16.29 13.67
N TRP A 265 0.85 15.11 13.12
CA TRP A 265 -0.23 14.15 12.84
C TRP A 265 -0.41 13.15 13.99
N ASP A 266 -0.21 13.56 15.23
CA ASP A 266 -0.54 12.76 16.41
C ASP A 266 -1.96 13.05 16.91
N ASP A 267 -2.62 12.07 17.55
CA ASP A 267 -3.96 12.23 18.16
C ASP A 267 -5.04 12.73 17.17
N LEU A 268 -4.90 12.44 15.88
CA LEU A 268 -5.90 12.83 14.88
C LEU A 268 -7.13 11.94 14.99
N LYS A 269 -8.28 12.58 15.15
CA LYS A 269 -9.59 11.93 15.31
C LYS A 269 -10.46 12.12 14.08
N ASP A 270 -11.58 12.83 14.20
CA ASP A 270 -12.47 13.12 13.08
C ASP A 270 -11.97 14.34 12.30
N THR A 271 -11.07 14.11 11.35
CA THR A 271 -10.53 15.15 10.46
C THR A 271 -11.56 15.76 9.50
N ARG A 272 -12.78 15.21 9.45
CA ARG A 272 -13.87 15.70 8.59
C ARG A 272 -14.79 16.64 9.33
N ASN A 273 -15.25 16.23 10.52
CA ASN A 273 -16.32 16.93 11.22
C ASN A 273 -15.83 17.85 12.33
N GLU A 274 -14.63 17.63 12.89
CA GLU A 274 -14.07 18.50 13.92
C GLU A 274 -13.16 19.58 13.28
N PRO A 275 -13.50 20.88 13.37
CA PRO A 275 -12.74 21.94 12.70
C PRO A 275 -11.25 21.96 13.06
N HIS A 276 -10.92 21.83 14.35
CA HIS A 276 -9.54 21.76 14.81
C HIS A 276 -8.77 20.56 14.23
N GLN A 277 -9.40 19.39 14.16
CA GLN A 277 -8.78 18.18 13.57
C GLN A 277 -8.59 18.32 12.06
N SER A 278 -9.57 18.89 11.35
CA SER A 278 -9.47 19.18 9.92
C SER A 278 -8.30 20.13 9.65
N ARG A 279 -8.16 21.18 10.44
CA ARG A 279 -7.08 22.16 10.29
C ARG A 279 -5.72 21.53 10.60
N LYS A 280 -5.59 20.83 11.73
CA LYS A 280 -4.36 20.10 12.11
C LYS A 280 -3.93 19.12 11.00
N PHE A 281 -4.88 18.42 10.39
CA PHE A 281 -4.61 17.51 9.29
C PHE A 281 -4.09 18.24 8.05
N CYS A 282 -4.85 19.21 7.51
CA CYS A 282 -4.51 19.88 6.26
C CYS A 282 -3.27 20.77 6.39
N LEU A 283 -3.13 21.49 7.50
CA LEU A 283 -2.01 22.38 7.75
C LEU A 283 -0.71 21.63 8.05
N ALA A 284 -0.68 20.30 8.18
CA ALA A 284 0.62 19.61 8.17
C ALA A 284 1.31 19.64 6.79
N CYS A 285 0.53 19.83 5.72
CA CYS A 285 1.04 19.98 4.36
C CYS A 285 1.00 21.43 3.89
N HIS A 286 -0.09 22.13 4.17
CA HIS A 286 -0.31 23.49 3.69
C HIS A 286 0.28 24.52 4.65
N VAL A 287 0.90 25.55 4.10
CA VAL A 287 1.37 26.69 4.91
C VAL A 287 0.26 27.70 5.07
N GLU A 288 -0.06 28.07 6.31
CA GLU A 288 -1.03 29.12 6.65
C GLU A 288 -0.67 30.44 5.95
N SER A 289 -1.66 31.31 5.73
CA SER A 289 -1.43 32.59 5.03
C SER A 289 -0.48 33.53 5.80
N ASP A 290 -0.43 33.41 7.13
CA ASP A 290 0.45 34.12 8.05
C ASP A 290 1.67 33.28 8.49
N GLY A 291 1.80 32.05 7.99
CA GLY A 291 2.90 31.12 8.32
C GLY A 291 4.24 31.50 7.67
N SER A 292 5.31 30.79 7.99
CA SER A 292 6.60 30.98 7.28
C SER A 292 6.56 30.27 5.92
N PRO A 293 6.80 30.95 4.79
CA PRO A 293 6.77 30.31 3.48
C PRO A 293 7.86 29.25 3.38
N PHE A 294 7.61 28.18 2.64
CA PHE A 294 8.55 27.08 2.42
C PHE A 294 8.95 26.30 3.68
N SER A 295 8.21 26.48 4.78
CA SER A 295 8.44 25.76 6.05
C SER A 295 8.02 24.29 6.01
N ARG A 296 7.26 23.90 4.99
CA ARG A 296 6.73 22.54 4.83
C ARG A 296 7.19 21.96 3.51
N GLN A 297 7.53 20.67 3.55
CA GLN A 297 7.98 19.91 2.38
C GLN A 297 7.10 18.68 2.19
N ILE A 298 6.66 18.44 0.95
CA ILE A 298 5.88 17.28 0.55
C ILE A 298 6.46 16.76 -0.75
N GLU A 299 6.95 15.52 -0.76
CA GLU A 299 7.50 14.92 -1.98
C GLU A 299 8.60 15.77 -2.63
N GLY A 300 9.40 16.44 -1.80
CA GLY A 300 10.44 17.38 -2.25
C GLY A 300 9.93 18.78 -2.65
N ILE A 301 8.62 18.99 -2.75
CA ILE A 301 8.00 20.30 -3.04
C ILE A 301 8.01 21.14 -1.77
N LEU A 302 8.59 22.33 -1.84
CA LEU A 302 8.53 23.30 -0.75
C LEU A 302 7.25 24.14 -0.88
N MET A 303 6.42 24.08 0.14
CA MET A 303 5.08 24.67 0.12
C MET A 303 5.12 26.13 0.49
N ASN A 304 4.57 26.96 -0.38
CA ASN A 304 4.33 28.37 -0.07
C ASN A 304 3.00 28.53 0.68
N ARG A 305 2.81 29.71 1.26
CA ARG A 305 1.59 30.12 1.97
C ARG A 305 0.36 29.93 1.10
N ILE A 306 -0.71 29.42 1.68
CA ILE A 306 -2.03 29.44 1.06
C ILE A 306 -2.45 30.91 0.84
N PRO A 307 -3.02 31.23 -0.33
CA PRO A 307 -3.30 32.61 -0.68
C PRO A 307 -4.38 33.20 0.21
N ILE A 308 -4.24 34.48 0.53
CA ILE A 308 -5.34 35.29 1.06
C ILE A 308 -6.20 35.65 -0.15
N LEU A 309 -7.42 35.11 -0.20
CA LEU A 309 -8.39 35.53 -1.19
C LEU A 309 -8.84 36.95 -0.83
N THR A 310 -8.83 37.85 -1.82
CA THR A 310 -9.23 39.26 -1.67
C THR A 310 -10.59 39.34 -0.97
N GLY A 311 -10.63 39.94 0.22
CA GLY A 311 -11.84 39.99 1.08
C GLY A 311 -11.67 39.46 2.51
N ALA A 312 -10.44 39.09 2.94
CA ALA A 312 -10.08 38.73 4.32
C ALA A 312 -10.77 37.45 4.84
N VAL A 313 -10.42 36.32 4.22
CA VAL A 313 -10.66 35.01 4.84
C VAL A 313 -9.62 34.82 5.95
N ASP A 314 -9.89 35.32 7.15
CA ASP A 314 -9.09 35.06 8.37
C ASP A 314 -8.92 33.54 8.60
N GLU A 315 -9.78 32.71 7.99
CA GLU A 315 -9.79 31.26 8.09
C GLU A 315 -8.53 30.60 7.50
N HIS A 316 -7.81 31.25 6.57
CA HIS A 316 -6.52 30.75 6.06
C HIS A 316 -5.33 31.08 6.98
N SER A 317 -5.52 31.94 7.99
CA SER A 317 -4.48 32.23 8.98
C SER A 317 -4.38 31.11 10.01
N SER A 318 -3.29 31.07 10.77
CA SER A 318 -3.10 30.20 11.94
C SER A 318 -4.20 30.33 12.99
N LYS A 319 -4.84 31.50 13.10
CA LYS A 319 -5.91 31.80 14.07
C LYS A 319 -7.32 31.39 13.59
N GLY A 320 -7.45 30.98 12.33
CA GLY A 320 -8.71 30.51 11.77
C GLY A 320 -9.30 29.36 12.61
N LYS A 321 -10.64 29.34 12.76
CA LYS A 321 -11.34 28.29 13.51
C LYS A 321 -12.19 27.37 12.64
N THR A 322 -12.51 27.80 11.42
CA THR A 322 -13.31 27.05 10.45
C THR A 322 -12.52 25.84 9.91
N GLY A 323 -13.19 24.70 9.78
CA GLY A 323 -12.60 23.49 9.23
C GLY A 323 -12.47 23.62 7.71
N CYS A 324 -11.41 23.07 7.13
CA CYS A 324 -11.17 23.16 5.68
C CYS A 324 -12.34 22.56 4.88
N HIS A 325 -12.92 21.48 5.41
CA HIS A 325 -14.09 20.79 4.86
C HIS A 325 -15.37 21.63 4.79
N ASP A 326 -15.49 22.73 5.55
CA ASP A 326 -16.66 23.61 5.50
C ASP A 326 -16.72 24.39 4.19
N CYS A 327 -15.55 24.79 3.67
CA CYS A 327 -15.42 25.54 2.41
C CYS A 327 -15.08 24.63 1.22
N HIS A 328 -14.20 23.64 1.43
CA HIS A 328 -13.68 22.76 0.37
C HIS A 328 -14.49 21.46 0.17
N GLY A 329 -15.58 21.29 0.93
CA GLY A 329 -16.53 20.18 0.76
C GLY A 329 -16.20 18.95 1.60
N ARG A 330 -17.26 18.22 1.97
CA ARG A 330 -17.22 17.01 2.82
C ARG A 330 -18.20 15.94 2.39
N ASP A 331 -18.74 16.04 1.18
CA ASP A 331 -19.70 15.08 0.67
C ASP A 331 -18.98 13.90 0.01
N TYR A 332 -19.24 12.71 0.54
CA TYR A 332 -18.69 11.44 0.07
C TYR A 332 -19.81 10.42 -0.20
N SER A 333 -21.04 10.91 -0.42
CA SER A 333 -22.22 10.06 -0.59
C SER A 333 -22.21 9.31 -1.92
N THR A 334 -21.60 9.88 -2.97
CA THR A 334 -21.49 9.27 -4.30
C THR A 334 -20.11 9.50 -4.91
N SER A 335 -19.80 8.78 -5.99
CA SER A 335 -18.57 8.95 -6.78
C SER A 335 -18.43 10.34 -7.45
N GLU A 336 -19.52 11.12 -7.52
CA GLU A 336 -19.57 12.45 -8.11
C GLU A 336 -19.64 13.58 -7.06
N SER A 337 -19.80 13.24 -5.78
CA SER A 337 -19.93 14.20 -4.69
C SER A 337 -18.77 15.20 -4.61
N LEU A 338 -19.08 16.41 -4.13
CA LEU A 338 -18.10 17.47 -3.93
C LEU A 338 -17.39 17.36 -2.57
N ASN A 339 -16.08 17.15 -2.62
CA ASN A 339 -15.22 17.03 -1.44
C ASN A 339 -13.79 17.50 -1.72
N VAL A 340 -12.91 17.43 -0.72
CA VAL A 340 -11.51 17.85 -0.86
C VAL A 340 -10.71 17.08 -1.94
N HIS A 341 -11.20 15.95 -2.45
CA HIS A 341 -10.60 15.25 -3.60
C HIS A 341 -11.29 15.59 -4.93
N ASN A 342 -12.52 16.10 -4.88
CA ASN A 342 -13.33 16.55 -6.01
C ASN A 342 -14.01 17.89 -5.65
N ILE A 343 -13.26 18.99 -5.64
CA ILE A 343 -13.73 20.27 -5.07
C ILE A 343 -14.84 20.91 -5.92
N GLY A 344 -15.00 20.46 -7.17
CA GLY A 344 -15.97 20.98 -8.13
C GLY A 344 -15.59 22.38 -8.62
N TYR A 345 -16.19 22.78 -9.73
CA TYR A 345 -16.09 24.17 -10.20
C TYR A 345 -16.89 25.08 -9.26
N GLY A 346 -16.23 26.09 -8.67
CA GLY A 346 -16.93 27.28 -8.18
C GLY A 346 -17.24 27.37 -6.69
N LYS A 347 -16.43 26.79 -5.78
CA LYS A 347 -16.38 27.29 -4.40
C LYS A 347 -15.16 28.18 -4.20
N LYS A 348 -15.44 29.43 -3.86
CA LYS A 348 -14.51 30.54 -3.62
C LYS A 348 -13.71 30.29 -2.36
#